data_AF-A0A662MKL2-F1
#
_entry.id   AF-A0A662MKL2-F1
#
_cell.length_a   1.000
_cell.length_b   1.000
_cell.length_c   1.000
_cell.angle_alpha   90.00
_cell.angle_beta   90.00
_cell.angle_gamma   90.00
#
_symmetry.space_group_name_H-M   'P 1'
#
loop_
_entity.id
_entity.type
_entity.pdbx_description
1 polymer ?
#
loop_
_entity_poly.entity_id
_entity_poly.type
_entity_poly.pdbx_seq_one_letter_code
_entity_poly.pdbx_strand_id
1 'polypeptide(L)'
;MLIVHHWDTDGICSAAKIIDLFEPEDPVNMTPPIGEFRLDDRILDEMERHDEIFILDLNIPSAVERIGKRVTFIDHHDQEPIRNPLVTHINPVLAGDREGRFPSCTTVISWKFDSWDLLSALGAVGDVGEASLKHDGVRKVLEREDLDIGRAARIVSLLDSNYVSMDRDAVESAVGKVLEGDVRDIIEDRDWNARLKAIDNAVEEALSKRIEKGPYCIIDITTPYNVISRIARTAVWELGFAGALVVNRDLNGRAQTYLRIDPEREKGIDMRGLIDALRKMDINAGGKREVLGSVYPAERVNEVVSLLASHIGMEDEWKKEG
;
A
#
# COMPACT_ATOMS: atom_id res chain seq x y z
N MET A 1 11.21 15.30 17.22
CA MET A 1 11.63 14.62 15.97
C MET A 1 10.39 14.48 15.11
N LEU A 2 10.49 14.69 13.78
CA LEU A 2 9.38 14.42 12.86
C LEU A 2 9.66 13.17 12.04
N ILE A 3 8.67 12.28 11.94
CA ILE A 3 8.73 11.07 11.14
C ILE A 3 7.55 11.09 10.17
N VAL A 4 7.86 11.15 8.87
CA VAL A 4 6.86 11.01 7.80
C VAL A 4 6.95 9.61 7.25
N HIS A 5 5.87 8.84 7.26
CA HIS A 5 5.91 7.43 6.87
C HIS A 5 4.74 7.02 5.96
N HIS A 6 4.93 5.95 5.21
CA HIS A 6 3.84 5.34 4.44
C HIS A 6 2.75 4.78 5.35
N TRP A 7 1.54 4.62 4.79
CA TRP A 7 0.34 4.36 5.57
C TRP A 7 0.07 2.88 5.86
N ASP A 8 0.82 1.97 5.24
CA ASP A 8 0.68 0.54 5.46
C ASP A 8 1.52 0.02 6.63
N THR A 9 1.49 -1.29 6.84
CA THR A 9 2.23 -1.94 7.91
C THR A 9 3.73 -1.64 7.87
N ASP A 10 4.38 -1.61 6.70
CA ASP A 10 5.82 -1.36 6.65
C ASP A 10 6.16 0.08 7.05
N GLY A 11 5.39 1.07 6.58
CA GLY A 11 5.53 2.45 7.02
C GLY A 11 5.28 2.64 8.53
N ILE A 12 4.19 2.07 9.07
CA ILE A 12 3.85 2.14 10.50
C ILE A 12 4.96 1.50 11.35
N CYS A 13 5.40 0.29 10.98
CA CYS A 13 6.47 -0.41 11.70
C CYS A 13 7.81 0.31 11.55
N SER A 14 8.10 0.91 10.40
CA SER A 14 9.31 1.71 10.19
C SER A 14 9.34 2.92 11.12
N ALA A 15 8.22 3.64 11.25
CA ALA A 15 8.12 4.77 12.16
C ALA A 15 8.32 4.34 13.62
N ALA A 16 7.63 3.27 14.05
CA ALA A 16 7.78 2.73 15.40
C ALA A 16 9.24 2.33 15.69
N LYS A 17 9.93 1.68 14.74
CA LYS A 17 11.35 1.33 14.88
C LYS A 17 12.26 2.54 15.04
N ILE A 18 12.03 3.62 14.27
CA ILE A 18 12.84 4.83 14.41
C ILE A 18 12.62 5.48 15.78
N ILE A 19 11.38 5.49 16.28
CA ILE A 19 11.11 5.99 17.63
C ILE A 19 11.83 5.15 18.69
N ASP A 20 11.74 3.83 18.61
CA ASP A 20 12.41 2.90 19.54
C ASP A 20 13.94 3.05 19.53
N LEU A 21 14.53 3.19 18.34
CA LEU A 21 16.00 3.28 18.19
C LEU A 21 16.61 4.58 18.73
N PHE A 22 15.88 5.69 18.63
CA PHE A 22 16.41 7.02 18.94
C PHE A 22 15.81 7.61 20.23
N GLU A 23 14.75 7.00 20.78
CA GLU A 23 14.07 7.41 22.02
C GLU A 23 13.84 8.95 22.13
N PRO A 24 13.26 9.60 21.11
CA PRO A 24 13.00 11.04 21.18
C PRO A 24 11.99 11.36 22.29
N GLU A 25 12.16 12.52 22.95
CA GLU A 25 11.29 12.93 24.07
C GLU A 25 9.82 13.16 23.66
N ASP A 26 9.59 13.73 22.47
CA ASP A 26 8.27 13.99 21.90
C ASP A 26 8.31 13.76 20.37
N PRO A 27 8.16 12.49 19.92
CA PRO A 27 8.11 12.18 18.50
C PRO A 27 6.77 12.59 17.90
N VAL A 28 6.82 13.33 16.79
CA VAL A 28 5.66 13.54 15.92
C VAL A 28 5.79 12.58 14.74
N ASN A 29 4.76 11.75 14.53
CA ASN A 29 4.65 10.92 13.32
C ASN A 29 3.47 11.38 12.47
N MET A 30 3.65 11.34 11.15
CA MET A 30 2.64 11.75 10.18
C MET A 30 2.70 10.83 8.97
N THR A 31 1.56 10.57 8.36
CA THR A 31 1.49 9.90 7.06
C THR A 31 0.92 10.85 6.00
N PRO A 32 1.23 10.76 4.70
CA PRO A 32 0.56 11.54 3.66
C PRO A 32 -0.95 11.27 3.53
N PRO A 33 -1.69 12.05 2.73
CA PRO A 33 -3.04 11.66 2.34
C PRO A 33 -3.03 10.25 1.71
N ILE A 34 -3.86 9.34 2.22
CA ILE A 34 -3.86 7.94 1.81
C ILE A 34 -4.16 7.83 0.31
N GLY A 35 -3.28 7.15 -0.42
CA GLY A 35 -3.35 7.01 -1.87
C GLY A 35 -2.69 8.14 -2.66
N GLU A 36 -2.08 9.13 -1.99
CA GLU A 36 -1.36 10.23 -2.62
C GLU A 36 0.12 10.25 -2.20
N PHE A 37 1.01 10.03 -3.17
CA PHE A 37 2.47 10.05 -2.97
C PHE A 37 3.01 11.49 -3.01
N ARG A 38 2.65 12.31 -2.01
CA ARG A 38 3.12 13.70 -1.87
C ARG A 38 3.19 14.14 -0.41
N LEU A 39 3.95 15.19 -0.14
CA LEU A 39 3.88 15.91 1.14
C LEU A 39 2.77 16.97 1.03
N ASP A 40 1.81 16.94 1.95
CA ASP A 40 0.75 17.95 2.03
C ASP A 40 1.11 19.07 2.99
N ASP A 41 0.31 20.14 3.00
CA ASP A 41 0.57 21.33 3.81
C ASP A 41 0.72 20.99 5.31
N ARG A 42 -0.03 20.00 5.81
CA ARG A 42 0.07 19.52 7.20
C ARG A 42 1.47 19.02 7.53
N ILE A 43 2.06 18.23 6.62
CA ILE A 43 3.42 17.72 6.77
C ILE A 43 4.44 18.84 6.58
N LEU A 44 4.30 19.67 5.55
CA LEU A 44 5.24 20.75 5.25
C LEU A 44 5.34 21.76 6.40
N ASP A 45 4.20 22.13 7.01
CA ASP A 45 4.17 23.02 8.17
C ASP A 45 4.90 22.41 9.39
N GLU A 46 4.75 21.10 9.60
CA GLU A 46 5.40 20.41 10.73
C GLU A 46 6.90 20.21 10.50
N MET A 47 7.31 20.02 9.24
CA MET A 47 8.73 19.99 8.85
C MET A 47 9.44 21.32 9.14
N GLU A 48 8.76 22.45 9.08
CA GLU A 48 9.37 23.74 9.43
C GLU A 48 9.66 23.87 10.93
N ARG A 49 8.92 23.16 11.77
CA ARG A 49 9.02 23.17 13.24
C ARG A 49 10.05 22.18 13.79
N HIS A 50 10.56 21.29 12.95
CA HIS A 50 11.45 20.21 13.34
C HIS A 50 12.82 20.29 12.65
N ASP A 51 13.88 20.03 13.40
CA ASP A 51 15.25 20.00 12.88
C ASP A 51 15.72 18.61 12.45
N GLU A 52 15.10 17.57 13.02
CA GLU A 52 15.38 16.17 12.73
C GLU A 52 14.13 15.55 12.10
N ILE A 53 14.27 15.17 10.82
CA ILE A 53 13.18 14.72 9.98
C ILE A 53 13.57 13.39 9.34
N PHE A 54 12.73 12.38 9.54
CA PHE A 54 12.79 11.11 8.84
C PHE A 54 11.66 11.00 7.83
N ILE A 55 11.97 10.48 6.64
CA ILE A 55 10.97 10.08 5.64
C ILE A 55 11.18 8.60 5.37
N LEU A 56 10.16 7.79 5.62
CA LEU A 56 10.25 6.33 5.67
C LEU A 56 9.25 5.71 4.69
N ASP A 57 9.73 4.78 3.87
CA ASP A 57 8.90 3.95 2.98
C ASP A 57 8.03 4.73 1.97
N LEU A 58 8.41 5.97 1.66
CA LEU A 58 7.63 6.82 0.76
C LEU A 58 8.43 7.05 -0.52
N ASN A 59 8.02 6.40 -1.61
CA ASN A 59 8.64 6.58 -2.94
C ASN A 59 8.29 7.97 -3.55
N ILE A 60 8.85 9.03 -2.95
CA ILE A 60 8.61 10.44 -3.30
C ILE A 60 9.92 11.24 -3.52
N PRO A 61 10.91 10.72 -4.27
CA PRO A 61 12.22 11.38 -4.42
C PRO A 61 12.08 12.82 -4.94
N SER A 62 11.13 13.07 -5.85
CA SER A 62 10.88 14.41 -6.41
C SER A 62 10.36 15.42 -5.39
N ALA A 63 9.59 14.98 -4.38
CA ALA A 63 9.08 15.86 -3.33
C ALA A 63 10.21 16.35 -2.42
N VAL A 64 11.25 15.52 -2.23
CA VAL A 64 12.33 15.81 -1.30
C VAL A 64 13.52 16.54 -1.92
N GLU A 65 13.62 16.57 -3.24
CA GLU A 65 14.63 17.35 -3.97
C GLU A 65 14.59 18.86 -3.68
N ARG A 66 13.43 19.39 -3.29
CA ARG A 66 13.21 20.82 -3.04
C ARG A 66 13.22 21.21 -1.55
N ILE A 67 13.42 20.24 -0.65
CA ILE A 67 13.39 20.49 0.78
C ILE A 67 14.64 21.26 1.22
N GLY A 68 14.44 22.36 1.96
CA GLY A 68 15.52 23.21 2.49
C GLY A 68 16.04 22.78 3.88
N LYS A 69 15.67 21.59 4.35
CA LYS A 69 15.96 21.05 5.69
C LYS A 69 16.76 19.75 5.58
N ARG A 70 17.47 19.39 6.65
CA ARG A 70 18.13 18.09 6.73
C ARG A 70 17.09 16.99 6.89
N VAL A 71 17.16 15.97 6.05
CA VAL A 71 16.22 14.84 6.06
C VAL A 71 17.02 13.54 5.96
N THR A 72 16.64 12.55 6.77
CA THR A 72 17.06 11.16 6.56
C THR A 72 15.93 10.43 5.83
N PHE A 73 16.19 10.01 4.60
CA PHE A 73 15.21 9.32 3.76
C PHE A 73 15.59 7.84 3.69
N ILE A 74 14.76 6.96 4.23
CA ILE A 74 14.99 5.51 4.26
C ILE A 74 13.91 4.83 3.43
N ASP A 75 14.32 4.05 2.44
CA ASP A 75 13.39 3.41 1.52
C ASP A 75 14.02 2.15 0.89
N HIS A 76 13.18 1.31 0.27
CA HIS A 76 13.55 0.09 -0.43
C HIS A 76 13.01 0.02 -1.86
N HIS A 77 12.23 1.02 -2.31
CA HIS A 77 11.68 1.07 -3.66
C HIS A 77 12.74 1.34 -4.74
N ASP A 78 12.54 0.79 -5.94
CA ASP A 78 13.27 1.22 -7.15
C ASP A 78 12.82 2.63 -7.55
N GLN A 79 13.76 3.58 -7.53
CA GLN A 79 13.47 5.00 -7.68
C GLN A 79 14.68 5.79 -8.20
N GLU A 80 14.47 7.05 -8.57
CA GLU A 80 15.58 7.94 -8.93
C GLU A 80 16.39 8.34 -7.67
N PRO A 81 17.74 8.39 -7.75
CA PRO A 81 18.56 8.88 -6.65
C PRO A 81 18.26 10.35 -6.33
N ILE A 82 18.11 10.66 -5.04
CA ILE A 82 17.94 12.03 -4.55
C ILE A 82 19.27 12.77 -4.61
N ARG A 83 19.28 13.95 -5.25
CA ARG A 83 20.48 14.77 -5.48
C ARG A 83 20.65 15.90 -4.47
N ASN A 84 19.58 16.26 -3.75
CA ASN A 84 19.61 17.28 -2.72
C ASN A 84 20.65 16.96 -1.62
N PRO A 85 21.68 17.81 -1.42
CA PRO A 85 22.76 17.54 -0.47
C PRO A 85 22.32 17.60 1.01
N LEU A 86 21.11 18.09 1.29
CA LEU A 86 20.53 18.09 2.64
C LEU A 86 19.84 16.75 2.97
N VAL A 87 19.69 15.86 1.99
CA VAL A 87 19.02 14.57 2.17
C VAL A 87 20.05 13.46 2.29
N THR A 88 20.03 12.75 3.41
CA THR A 88 20.75 11.47 3.57
C THR A 88 19.84 10.36 3.04
N HIS A 89 20.11 9.87 1.84
CA HIS A 89 19.34 8.80 1.20
C HIS A 89 19.90 7.42 1.55
N ILE A 90 19.14 6.62 2.29
CA ILE A 90 19.46 5.24 2.64
C ILE A 90 18.49 4.34 1.87
N ASN A 91 18.92 3.89 0.70
CA ASN A 91 18.19 2.91 -0.09
C ASN A 91 19.17 1.90 -0.73
N PRO A 92 19.21 0.64 -0.26
CA PRO A 92 20.11 -0.37 -0.78
C PRO A 92 19.90 -0.72 -2.26
N VAL A 93 18.67 -0.59 -2.79
CA VAL A 93 18.38 -0.90 -4.20
C VAL A 93 19.17 0.00 -5.14
N LEU A 94 19.39 1.27 -4.76
CA LEU A 94 20.21 2.21 -5.54
C LEU A 94 21.69 1.82 -5.62
N ALA A 95 22.18 1.04 -4.65
CA ALA A 95 23.56 0.54 -4.64
C ALA A 95 23.74 -0.74 -5.48
N GLY A 96 22.71 -1.16 -6.22
CA GLY A 96 22.73 -2.37 -7.05
C GLY A 96 22.48 -3.66 -6.28
N ASP A 97 22.01 -3.58 -5.02
CA ASP A 97 21.46 -4.74 -4.35
C ASP A 97 20.20 -5.22 -5.09
N ARG A 98 20.09 -6.53 -5.27
CA ARG A 98 18.97 -7.13 -6.01
C ARG A 98 17.67 -6.93 -5.24
N GLU A 99 16.61 -6.62 -5.99
CA GLU A 99 15.23 -6.67 -5.53
C GLU A 99 14.98 -7.99 -4.78
N GLY A 100 14.46 -7.90 -3.54
CA GLY A 100 14.20 -9.05 -2.66
C GLY A 100 15.25 -9.33 -1.58
N ARG A 101 16.41 -8.66 -1.58
CA ARG A 101 17.33 -8.71 -0.43
C ARG A 101 16.80 -7.88 0.76
N PHE A 102 16.10 -6.81 0.46
CA PHE A 102 15.43 -5.95 1.44
C PHE A 102 13.95 -5.95 1.10
N PRO A 103 13.18 -6.91 1.64
CA PRO A 103 11.77 -7.07 1.29
C PRO A 103 10.91 -5.85 1.68
N SER A 104 11.41 -4.98 2.57
CA SER A 104 10.70 -3.83 3.11
C SER A 104 11.64 -2.74 3.67
N CYS A 105 11.16 -1.53 3.88
CA CYS A 105 11.89 -0.43 4.55
C CYS A 105 12.29 -0.82 5.97
N THR A 106 11.42 -1.50 6.73
CA THR A 106 11.79 -2.03 8.05
C THR A 106 13.04 -2.92 8.01
N THR A 107 13.23 -3.75 6.98
CA THR A 107 14.46 -4.54 6.84
C THR A 107 15.69 -3.71 6.49
N VAL A 108 15.52 -2.58 5.78
CA VAL A 108 16.61 -1.61 5.54
C VAL A 108 17.05 -0.98 6.86
N ILE A 109 16.09 -0.57 7.70
CA ILE A 109 16.36 -0.03 9.05
C ILE A 109 17.12 -1.07 9.88
N SER A 110 16.61 -2.31 9.96
CA SER A 110 17.22 -3.37 10.77
C SER A 110 18.62 -3.75 10.29
N TRP A 111 18.87 -3.72 8.99
CA TRP A 111 20.22 -3.90 8.46
C TRP A 111 21.14 -2.74 8.80
N LYS A 112 20.66 -1.49 8.65
CA LYS A 112 21.46 -0.28 8.86
C LYS A 112 21.88 -0.10 10.32
N PHE A 113 21.00 -0.46 11.26
CA PHE A 113 21.16 -0.23 12.69
C PHE A 113 21.36 -1.52 13.51
N ASP A 114 21.45 -2.69 12.85
CA ASP A 114 21.57 -4.01 13.47
C ASP A 114 20.47 -4.30 14.52
N SER A 115 19.23 -3.97 14.18
CA SER A 115 18.09 -3.94 15.10
C SER A 115 16.94 -4.88 14.70
N TRP A 116 17.21 -6.18 14.59
CA TRP A 116 16.21 -7.17 14.18
C TRP A 116 15.21 -7.54 15.30
N ASP A 117 13.97 -7.13 15.10
CA ASP A 117 12.83 -7.24 16.03
C ASP A 117 11.53 -7.63 15.29
N LEU A 118 10.44 -7.81 16.05
CA LEU A 118 9.12 -8.13 15.50
C LEU A 118 8.68 -7.14 14.41
N LEU A 119 8.93 -5.85 14.59
CA LEU A 119 8.58 -4.80 13.62
C LEU A 119 9.27 -5.03 12.27
N SER A 120 10.53 -5.51 12.30
CA SER A 120 11.28 -5.93 11.11
C SER A 120 10.56 -7.02 10.32
N ALA A 121 9.97 -7.97 11.03
CA ALA A 121 9.26 -9.08 10.40
C ALA A 121 7.88 -8.64 9.89
N LEU A 122 7.14 -7.87 10.67
CA LEU A 122 5.79 -7.43 10.30
C LEU A 122 5.80 -6.55 9.05
N GLY A 123 6.73 -5.59 8.94
CA GLY A 123 6.84 -4.78 7.71
C GLY A 123 7.17 -5.62 6.48
N ALA A 124 8.10 -6.57 6.60
CA ALA A 124 8.40 -7.51 5.50
C ALA A 124 7.22 -8.40 5.12
N VAL A 125 6.44 -8.89 6.09
CA VAL A 125 5.21 -9.65 5.82
C VAL A 125 4.15 -8.76 5.18
N GLY A 126 4.08 -7.47 5.55
CA GLY A 126 3.22 -6.46 4.92
C GLY A 126 3.45 -6.34 3.43
N ASP A 127 4.71 -6.14 3.01
CA ASP A 127 5.04 -5.85 1.62
C ASP A 127 4.98 -7.07 0.71
N VAL A 128 5.56 -8.19 1.15
CA VAL A 128 5.79 -9.36 0.30
C VAL A 128 5.12 -10.64 0.79
N GLY A 129 4.36 -10.58 1.89
CA GLY A 129 3.61 -11.73 2.41
C GLY A 129 4.51 -12.91 2.75
N GLU A 130 4.10 -14.12 2.37
CA GLU A 130 4.86 -15.36 2.62
C GLU A 130 6.25 -15.35 1.98
N ALA A 131 6.48 -14.58 0.91
CA ALA A 131 7.80 -14.47 0.31
C ALA A 131 8.85 -13.86 1.26
N SER A 132 8.41 -13.14 2.30
CA SER A 132 9.27 -12.60 3.37
C SER A 132 10.07 -13.69 4.10
N LEU A 133 9.56 -14.93 4.16
CA LEU A 133 10.23 -16.06 4.81
C LEU A 133 11.53 -16.49 4.11
N LYS A 134 11.75 -16.04 2.87
CA LYS A 134 13.03 -16.22 2.16
C LYS A 134 14.15 -15.39 2.77
N HIS A 135 13.82 -14.38 3.56
CA HIS A 135 14.78 -13.53 4.26
C HIS A 135 15.10 -14.10 5.65
N ASP A 136 16.37 -14.48 5.88
CA ASP A 136 16.79 -15.13 7.13
C ASP A 136 16.51 -14.30 8.39
N GLY A 137 16.70 -12.99 8.34
CA GLY A 137 16.40 -12.07 9.47
C GLY A 137 14.93 -12.14 9.89
N VAL A 138 14.01 -11.97 8.93
CA VAL A 138 12.55 -12.08 9.13
C VAL A 138 12.18 -13.44 9.71
N ARG A 139 12.64 -14.53 9.07
CA ARG A 139 12.34 -15.90 9.54
C ARG A 139 12.79 -16.13 10.97
N LYS A 140 14.01 -15.73 11.34
CA LYS A 140 14.54 -15.88 12.70
C LYS A 140 13.77 -15.06 13.73
N VAL A 141 13.34 -13.85 13.37
CA VAL A 141 12.48 -13.04 14.24
C VAL A 141 11.15 -13.75 14.48
N LEU A 142 10.44 -14.16 13.42
CA LEU A 142 9.16 -14.86 13.57
C LEU A 142 9.28 -16.14 14.41
N GLU A 143 10.34 -16.92 14.22
CA GLU A 143 10.66 -18.09 15.04
C GLU A 143 10.90 -17.72 16.53
N ARG A 144 11.59 -16.61 16.80
CA ARG A 144 11.86 -16.12 18.16
C ARG A 144 10.59 -15.64 18.87
N GLU A 145 9.69 -15.00 18.13
CA GLU A 145 8.42 -14.47 18.67
C GLU A 145 7.28 -15.52 18.71
N ASP A 146 7.56 -16.78 18.35
CA ASP A 146 6.56 -17.86 18.26
C ASP A 146 5.35 -17.50 17.37
N LEU A 147 5.64 -16.86 16.23
CA LEU A 147 4.65 -16.43 15.25
C LEU A 147 4.80 -17.20 13.94
N ASP A 148 3.75 -17.94 13.57
CA ASP A 148 3.61 -18.44 12.21
C ASP A 148 3.21 -17.32 11.23
N ILE A 149 3.38 -17.59 9.93
CA ILE A 149 3.08 -16.64 8.86
C ILE A 149 1.60 -16.23 8.82
N GLY A 150 0.69 -17.10 9.25
CA GLY A 150 -0.75 -16.81 9.28
C GLY A 150 -1.09 -15.79 10.38
N ARG A 151 -0.52 -15.96 11.57
CA ARG A 151 -0.65 -15.00 12.68
C ARG A 151 0.01 -13.66 12.33
N ALA A 152 1.19 -13.67 11.71
CA ALA A 152 1.83 -12.45 11.23
C ALA A 152 0.97 -11.73 10.17
N ALA A 153 0.44 -12.45 9.18
CA ALA A 153 -0.46 -11.89 8.17
C ALA A 153 -1.77 -11.34 8.78
N ARG A 154 -2.27 -11.95 9.87
CA ARG A 154 -3.41 -11.41 10.63
C ARG A 154 -3.08 -10.07 11.29
N ILE A 155 -1.90 -9.96 11.91
CA ILE A 155 -1.43 -8.70 12.50
C ILE A 155 -1.31 -7.62 11.43
N VAL A 156 -0.67 -7.93 10.31
CA VAL A 156 -0.60 -7.04 9.13
C VAL A 156 -2.00 -6.58 8.69
N SER A 157 -2.95 -7.50 8.57
CA SER A 157 -4.32 -7.15 8.16
C SER A 157 -5.03 -6.19 9.15
N LEU A 158 -4.71 -6.29 10.45
CA LEU A 158 -5.24 -5.39 11.47
C LEU A 158 -4.61 -4.00 11.37
N LEU A 159 -3.30 -3.92 11.13
CA LEU A 159 -2.58 -2.66 10.92
C LEU A 159 -3.02 -1.96 9.62
N ASP A 160 -3.05 -2.70 8.52
CA ASP A 160 -3.50 -2.21 7.23
C ASP A 160 -4.96 -1.76 7.24
N SER A 161 -5.79 -2.30 8.15
CA SER A 161 -7.19 -1.90 8.27
C SER A 161 -7.35 -0.39 8.43
N ASN A 162 -6.41 0.27 9.13
CA ASN A 162 -6.42 1.73 9.36
C ASN A 162 -6.42 2.51 8.03
N TYR A 163 -5.45 2.25 7.14
CA TYR A 163 -5.41 2.94 5.85
C TYR A 163 -6.47 2.44 4.88
N VAL A 164 -6.85 1.16 4.95
CA VAL A 164 -7.91 0.62 4.10
C VAL A 164 -9.24 1.30 4.40
N SER A 165 -9.47 1.77 5.63
CA SER A 165 -10.60 2.64 5.98
C SER A 165 -10.43 4.11 5.64
N MET A 166 -9.36 4.49 4.94
CA MET A 166 -9.03 5.88 4.63
C MET A 166 -8.88 6.76 5.88
N ASP A 167 -8.49 6.16 7.01
CA ASP A 167 -8.42 6.81 8.32
C ASP A 167 -6.96 7.17 8.65
N ARG A 168 -6.55 8.36 8.21
CA ARG A 168 -5.19 8.88 8.35
C ARG A 168 -4.76 9.01 9.82
N ASP A 169 -5.66 9.47 10.67
CA ASP A 169 -5.37 9.69 12.09
C ASP A 169 -5.24 8.33 12.83
N ALA A 170 -5.99 7.31 12.40
CA ALA A 170 -5.81 5.96 12.93
C ALA A 170 -4.51 5.30 12.47
N VAL A 171 -4.01 5.59 11.26
CA VAL A 171 -2.67 5.17 10.82
C VAL A 171 -1.59 5.79 11.71
N GLU A 172 -1.64 7.09 11.96
CA GLU A 172 -0.66 7.80 12.79
C GLU A 172 -0.72 7.33 14.26
N SER A 173 -1.93 7.06 14.76
CA SER A 173 -2.12 6.49 16.11
C SER A 173 -1.66 5.04 16.23
N ALA A 174 -1.63 4.28 15.14
CA ALA A 174 -1.18 2.89 15.14
C ALA A 174 0.30 2.76 15.48
N VAL A 175 1.11 3.76 15.16
CA VAL A 175 2.55 3.79 15.49
C VAL A 175 2.76 3.64 17.01
N GLY A 176 2.05 4.43 17.81
CA GLY A 176 2.14 4.36 19.28
C GLY A 176 1.64 3.02 19.83
N LYS A 177 0.52 2.51 19.31
CA LYS A 177 -0.03 1.21 19.73
C LYS A 177 0.93 0.04 19.47
N VAL A 178 1.62 0.05 18.33
CA VAL A 178 2.58 -1.00 17.97
C VAL A 178 3.89 -0.87 18.75
N LEU A 179 4.27 0.36 19.12
CA LEU A 179 5.45 0.61 19.94
C LEU A 179 5.25 0.18 21.40
N GLU A 180 4.08 0.45 21.97
CA GLU A 180 3.78 0.19 23.39
C GLU A 180 3.19 -1.20 23.64
N GLY A 181 2.41 -1.72 22.69
CA GLY A 181 1.63 -2.95 22.84
C GLY A 181 2.40 -4.21 22.46
N ASP A 182 2.03 -5.32 23.07
CA ASP A 182 2.51 -6.62 22.64
C ASP A 182 1.66 -7.20 21.48
N VAL A 183 2.07 -8.37 20.96
CA VAL A 183 1.33 -9.09 19.92
C VAL A 183 -0.13 -9.32 20.29
N ARG A 184 -0.40 -9.60 21.56
CA ARG A 184 -1.74 -9.90 22.05
C ARG A 184 -2.59 -8.64 22.05
N ASP A 185 -2.04 -7.50 22.47
CA ASP A 185 -2.73 -6.21 22.43
C ASP A 185 -3.18 -5.86 21.01
N ILE A 186 -2.31 -6.08 20.02
CA ILE A 186 -2.64 -5.86 18.61
C ILE A 186 -3.75 -6.82 18.13
N ILE A 187 -3.62 -8.11 18.43
CA ILE A 187 -4.59 -9.13 17.98
C ILE A 187 -5.96 -8.96 18.64
N GLU A 188 -5.99 -8.53 19.91
CA GLU A 188 -7.22 -8.35 20.69
C GLU A 188 -7.83 -6.94 20.56
N ASP A 189 -7.18 -6.02 19.83
CA ASP A 189 -7.67 -4.65 19.63
C ASP A 189 -9.08 -4.66 19.03
N ARG A 190 -10.04 -4.16 19.81
CA ARG A 190 -11.47 -4.24 19.46
C ARG A 190 -11.81 -3.40 18.24
N ASP A 191 -11.19 -2.23 18.12
CA ASP A 191 -11.49 -1.27 17.06
C ASP A 191 -10.93 -1.78 15.73
N TRP A 192 -9.69 -2.26 15.73
CA TRP A 192 -9.06 -2.86 14.55
C TRP A 192 -9.78 -4.13 14.10
N ASN A 193 -10.20 -4.99 15.03
CA ASN A 193 -10.99 -6.18 14.68
C ASN A 193 -12.36 -5.81 14.10
N ALA A 194 -13.05 -4.82 14.67
CA ALA A 194 -14.33 -4.35 14.15
C ALA A 194 -14.18 -3.75 12.75
N ARG A 195 -13.13 -2.95 12.54
CA ARG A 195 -12.81 -2.33 11.25
C ARG A 195 -12.46 -3.38 10.20
N LEU A 196 -11.56 -4.31 10.51
CA LEU A 196 -11.17 -5.40 9.61
C LEU A 196 -12.39 -6.24 9.22
N LYS A 197 -13.27 -6.57 10.18
CA LYS A 197 -14.52 -7.29 9.89
C LYS A 197 -15.44 -6.51 8.93
N ALA A 198 -15.57 -5.20 9.09
CA ALA A 198 -16.38 -4.37 8.20
C ALA A 198 -15.80 -4.33 6.76
N ILE A 199 -14.47 -4.24 6.65
CA ILE A 199 -13.74 -4.32 5.38
C ILE A 199 -13.96 -5.69 4.72
N ASP A 200 -13.80 -6.79 5.47
CA ASP A 200 -13.99 -8.15 4.97
C ASP A 200 -15.41 -8.36 4.45
N ASN A 201 -16.43 -7.93 5.22
CA ASN A 201 -17.82 -7.98 4.78
C ASN A 201 -18.05 -7.19 3.47
N ALA A 202 -17.44 -6.01 3.33
CA ALA A 202 -17.57 -5.21 2.11
C ALA A 202 -16.92 -5.89 0.90
N VAL A 203 -15.78 -6.58 1.09
CA VAL A 203 -15.13 -7.38 0.04
C VAL A 203 -15.99 -8.57 -0.35
N GLU A 204 -16.54 -9.31 0.62
CA GLU A 204 -17.45 -10.43 0.36
C GLU A 204 -18.72 -9.99 -0.38
N GLU A 205 -19.34 -8.88 0.06
CA GLU A 205 -20.50 -8.30 -0.60
C GLU A 205 -20.17 -7.88 -2.04
N ALA A 206 -19.03 -7.23 -2.27
CA ALA A 206 -18.57 -6.86 -3.60
C ALA A 206 -18.42 -8.07 -4.52
N LEU A 207 -17.73 -9.12 -4.05
CA LEU A 207 -17.53 -10.36 -4.81
C LEU A 207 -18.85 -11.07 -5.13
N SER A 208 -19.86 -10.95 -4.25
CA SER A 208 -21.20 -11.54 -4.47
C SER A 208 -21.97 -10.87 -5.62
N LYS A 209 -21.69 -9.60 -5.91
CA LYS A 209 -22.35 -8.78 -6.96
C LYS A 209 -21.64 -8.84 -8.31
N ARG A 210 -20.61 -9.67 -8.45
CA ARG A 210 -19.84 -9.78 -9.67
C ARG A 210 -20.70 -10.17 -10.87
N ILE A 211 -20.44 -9.55 -12.01
CA ILE A 211 -21.01 -9.89 -13.30
C ILE A 211 -19.98 -10.72 -14.04
N GLU A 212 -20.34 -11.92 -14.49
CA GLU A 212 -19.42 -12.87 -15.10
C GLU A 212 -19.68 -13.00 -16.60
N LYS A 213 -18.61 -13.05 -17.40
CA LYS A 213 -18.67 -13.43 -18.83
C LYS A 213 -17.43 -14.21 -19.23
N GLY A 214 -17.63 -15.48 -19.54
CA GLY A 214 -16.54 -16.37 -19.88
C GLY A 214 -15.51 -16.41 -18.74
N PRO A 215 -14.22 -16.15 -19.00
CA PRO A 215 -13.19 -16.21 -17.97
C PRO A 215 -13.01 -14.90 -17.19
N TYR A 216 -13.82 -13.87 -17.44
CA TYR A 216 -13.67 -12.56 -16.80
C TYR A 216 -14.87 -12.18 -15.93
N CYS A 217 -14.64 -11.24 -15.01
CA CYS A 217 -15.70 -10.61 -14.25
C CYS A 217 -15.53 -9.09 -14.13
N ILE A 218 -16.67 -8.38 -14.01
CA ILE A 218 -16.75 -6.99 -13.58
C ILE A 218 -17.38 -6.94 -12.19
N ILE A 219 -16.81 -6.14 -11.29
CA ILE A 219 -17.35 -5.91 -9.95
C ILE A 219 -17.50 -4.40 -9.78
N ASP A 220 -18.74 -3.93 -9.73
CA ASP A 220 -19.07 -2.52 -9.58
C ASP A 220 -19.66 -2.26 -8.20
N ILE A 221 -19.00 -1.38 -7.45
CA ILE A 221 -19.31 -1.10 -6.05
C ILE A 221 -19.23 0.38 -5.72
N THR A 222 -19.77 0.72 -4.55
CA THR A 222 -19.53 2.00 -3.89
C THR A 222 -19.20 1.67 -2.44
N THR A 223 -17.98 1.96 -2.03
CA THR A 223 -17.50 1.65 -0.68
C THR A 223 -16.51 2.69 -0.21
N PRO A 224 -16.53 3.09 1.08
CA PRO A 224 -15.54 4.00 1.63
C PRO A 224 -14.17 3.34 1.82
N TYR A 225 -14.02 2.05 1.51
CA TYR A 225 -12.80 1.29 1.74
C TYR A 225 -11.90 1.24 0.49
N ASN A 226 -10.59 1.36 0.68
CA ASN A 226 -9.59 1.20 -0.37
C ASN A 226 -9.32 -0.30 -0.66
N VAL A 227 -10.30 -0.98 -1.28
CA VAL A 227 -10.31 -2.46 -1.40
C VAL A 227 -10.28 -3.01 -2.82
N ILE A 228 -10.30 -2.16 -3.86
CA ILE A 228 -10.45 -2.61 -5.25
C ILE A 228 -9.36 -3.62 -5.69
N SER A 229 -8.12 -3.43 -5.21
CA SER A 229 -7.00 -4.31 -5.52
C SER A 229 -7.10 -5.65 -4.79
N ARG A 230 -7.65 -5.66 -3.57
CA ARG A 230 -7.92 -6.86 -2.78
C ARG A 230 -9.02 -7.69 -3.45
N ILE A 231 -10.13 -7.04 -3.82
CA ILE A 231 -11.24 -7.68 -4.55
C ILE A 231 -10.75 -8.31 -5.85
N ALA A 232 -9.97 -7.57 -6.65
CA ALA A 232 -9.45 -8.06 -7.93
C ALA A 232 -8.50 -9.25 -7.75
N ARG A 233 -7.64 -9.23 -6.71
CA ARG A 233 -6.74 -10.35 -6.37
C ARG A 233 -7.54 -11.58 -5.99
N THR A 234 -8.51 -11.46 -5.08
CA THR A 234 -9.36 -12.58 -4.67
C THR A 234 -10.12 -13.16 -5.86
N ALA A 235 -10.68 -12.32 -6.74
CA ALA A 235 -11.34 -12.79 -7.95
C ALA A 235 -10.39 -13.60 -8.86
N VAL A 236 -9.20 -13.10 -9.15
CA VAL A 236 -8.28 -13.76 -10.09
C VAL A 236 -7.61 -14.99 -9.47
N TRP A 237 -7.10 -14.88 -8.24
CA TRP A 237 -6.27 -15.92 -7.63
C TRP A 237 -7.05 -16.98 -6.86
N GLU A 238 -8.12 -16.59 -6.18
CA GLU A 238 -8.89 -17.50 -5.32
C GLU A 238 -10.11 -18.06 -6.07
N LEU A 239 -10.83 -17.20 -6.81
CA LEU A 239 -12.00 -17.62 -7.60
C LEU A 239 -11.64 -18.11 -9.01
N GLY A 240 -10.41 -17.88 -9.45
CA GLY A 240 -9.87 -18.44 -10.69
C GLY A 240 -10.31 -17.75 -11.98
N PHE A 241 -10.76 -16.49 -11.93
CA PHE A 241 -10.99 -15.71 -13.14
C PHE A 241 -9.67 -15.41 -13.86
N ALA A 242 -9.66 -15.42 -15.20
CA ALA A 242 -8.49 -15.00 -15.97
C ALA A 242 -8.27 -13.47 -15.90
N GLY A 243 -9.31 -12.71 -15.59
CA GLY A 243 -9.18 -11.30 -15.24
C GLY A 243 -10.41 -10.73 -14.55
N ALA A 244 -10.20 -9.69 -13.76
CA ALA A 244 -11.24 -9.00 -13.01
C ALA A 244 -11.07 -7.49 -13.16
N LEU A 245 -12.15 -6.81 -13.55
CA LEU A 245 -12.25 -5.35 -13.54
C LEU A 245 -13.12 -4.93 -12.35
N VAL A 246 -12.50 -4.29 -11.36
CA VAL A 246 -13.18 -3.77 -10.18
C VAL A 246 -13.33 -2.26 -10.31
N VAL A 247 -14.53 -1.75 -10.04
CA VAL A 247 -14.89 -0.33 -10.08
C VAL A 247 -15.37 0.06 -8.70
N ASN A 248 -14.72 1.03 -8.04
CA ASN A 248 -15.31 1.73 -6.91
C ASN A 248 -15.74 3.13 -7.38
N ARG A 249 -17.05 3.38 -7.40
CA ARG A 249 -17.62 4.62 -7.96
C ARG A 249 -17.31 5.85 -7.11
N ASP A 250 -17.05 5.68 -5.82
CA ASP A 250 -16.74 6.78 -4.92
C ASP A 250 -15.86 6.32 -3.75
N LEU A 251 -14.64 6.86 -3.72
CA LEU A 251 -13.74 6.88 -2.58
C LEU A 251 -13.31 8.33 -2.37
N ASN A 252 -13.94 9.00 -1.39
CA ASN A 252 -13.70 10.41 -1.05
C ASN A 252 -13.83 11.38 -2.24
N GLY A 253 -14.87 11.21 -3.05
CA GLY A 253 -15.19 12.07 -4.20
C GLY A 253 -14.46 11.69 -5.49
N ARG A 254 -13.76 10.56 -5.51
CA ARG A 254 -13.05 10.04 -6.70
C ARG A 254 -13.51 8.62 -7.00
N ALA A 255 -13.69 8.32 -8.28
CA ALA A 255 -13.84 6.94 -8.72
C ALA A 255 -12.46 6.29 -8.90
N GLN A 256 -12.43 4.97 -8.73
CA GLN A 256 -11.25 4.16 -8.94
C GLN A 256 -11.59 2.91 -9.75
N THR A 257 -10.68 2.49 -10.61
CA THR A 257 -10.75 1.18 -11.28
C THR A 257 -9.47 0.41 -11.10
N TYR A 258 -9.61 -0.91 -11.03
CA TYR A 258 -8.51 -1.84 -10.98
C TYR A 258 -8.79 -3.03 -11.88
N LEU A 259 -7.98 -3.19 -12.93
CA LEU A 259 -8.00 -4.34 -13.81
C LEU A 259 -6.82 -5.23 -13.45
N ARG A 260 -7.09 -6.49 -13.13
CA ARG A 260 -6.08 -7.53 -12.89
C ARG A 260 -6.30 -8.69 -13.85
N ILE A 261 -5.21 -9.26 -14.34
CA ILE A 261 -5.23 -10.50 -15.12
C ILE A 261 -4.34 -11.57 -14.49
N ASP A 262 -4.67 -12.84 -14.73
CA ASP A 262 -3.75 -13.96 -14.48
C ASP A 262 -2.81 -14.10 -15.68
N PRO A 263 -1.51 -13.79 -15.56
CA PRO A 263 -0.58 -13.85 -16.68
C PRO A 263 -0.38 -15.26 -17.26
N GLU A 264 -0.76 -16.32 -16.53
CA GLU A 264 -0.71 -17.69 -17.05
C GLU A 264 -1.92 -18.01 -17.94
N ARG A 265 -3.08 -17.41 -17.64
CA ARG A 265 -4.34 -17.65 -18.36
C ARG A 265 -4.62 -16.59 -19.43
N GLU A 266 -4.05 -15.40 -19.28
CA GLU A 266 -4.29 -14.25 -20.15
C GLU A 266 -2.98 -13.52 -20.50
N LYS A 267 -2.67 -13.48 -21.80
CA LYS A 267 -1.42 -12.93 -22.35
C LYS A 267 -1.64 -11.90 -23.46
N GLY A 268 -2.89 -11.69 -23.88
CA GLY A 268 -3.25 -10.85 -25.03
C GLY A 268 -3.61 -9.41 -24.68
N ILE A 269 -3.83 -9.09 -23.41
CA ILE A 269 -4.24 -7.75 -22.99
C ILE A 269 -3.02 -6.82 -22.88
N ASP A 270 -3.01 -5.77 -23.70
CA ASP A 270 -1.99 -4.72 -23.66
C ASP A 270 -2.27 -3.73 -22.51
N MET A 271 -1.82 -4.07 -21.30
CA MET A 271 -1.94 -3.19 -20.13
C MET A 271 -1.22 -1.85 -20.32
N ARG A 272 -0.09 -1.83 -21.02
CA ARG A 272 0.66 -0.58 -21.25
C ARG A 272 -0.10 0.35 -22.18
N GLY A 273 -0.62 -0.18 -23.29
CA GLY A 273 -1.48 0.58 -24.20
C GLY A 273 -2.72 1.14 -23.50
N LEU A 274 -3.34 0.37 -22.60
CA LEU A 274 -4.47 0.84 -21.78
C LEU A 274 -4.09 1.97 -20.82
N ILE A 275 -2.97 1.84 -20.10
CA ILE A 275 -2.47 2.89 -19.21
C ILE A 275 -2.19 4.18 -20.00
N ASP A 276 -1.53 4.07 -21.16
CA ASP A 276 -1.22 5.21 -22.02
C ASP A 276 -2.49 5.87 -22.58
N ALA A 277 -3.52 5.08 -22.92
CA ALA A 277 -4.81 5.60 -23.35
C ALA A 277 -5.49 6.41 -22.25
N LEU A 278 -5.53 5.87 -21.01
CA LEU A 278 -6.09 6.59 -19.86
C LEU A 278 -5.31 7.89 -19.57
N ARG A 279 -3.98 7.86 -19.61
CA ARG A 279 -3.16 9.07 -19.42
C ARG A 279 -3.43 10.15 -20.47
N LYS A 280 -3.63 9.76 -21.74
CA LYS A 280 -4.04 10.71 -22.81
C LYS A 280 -5.40 11.33 -22.57
N MET A 281 -6.24 10.67 -21.79
CA MET A 281 -7.54 11.16 -21.36
C MET A 281 -7.45 11.99 -20.07
N ASP A 282 -6.26 12.35 -19.59
CA ASP A 282 -6.03 13.05 -18.32
C ASP A 282 -6.55 12.28 -17.09
N ILE A 283 -6.39 10.95 -17.13
CA ILE A 283 -6.70 10.05 -16.00
C ILE A 283 -5.39 9.63 -15.33
N ASN A 284 -5.35 9.71 -14.01
CA ASN A 284 -4.24 9.16 -13.24
C ASN A 284 -4.30 7.63 -13.33
N ALA A 285 -3.37 7.03 -14.07
CA ALA A 285 -3.29 5.59 -14.29
C ALA A 285 -1.85 5.08 -14.20
N GLY A 286 -1.70 3.87 -13.65
CA GLY A 286 -0.43 3.18 -13.51
C GLY A 286 -0.63 1.67 -13.36
N GLY A 287 0.47 0.92 -13.33
CA GLY A 287 0.40 -0.54 -13.24
C GLY A 287 1.64 -1.25 -13.75
N LYS A 288 1.54 -2.58 -13.83
CA LYS A 288 2.56 -3.49 -14.34
C LYS A 288 1.98 -4.26 -15.54
N ARG A 289 2.62 -5.37 -15.94
CA ARG A 289 2.20 -6.15 -17.10
C ARG A 289 0.85 -6.84 -16.89
N GLU A 290 0.54 -7.20 -15.66
CA GLU A 290 -0.62 -7.99 -15.26
C GLU A 290 -1.70 -7.17 -14.53
N VAL A 291 -1.49 -5.86 -14.39
CA VAL A 291 -2.35 -5.02 -13.57
C VAL A 291 -2.35 -3.56 -14.02
N LEU A 292 -3.51 -2.94 -13.92
CA LEU A 292 -3.76 -1.53 -14.15
C LEU A 292 -4.64 -0.99 -13.03
N GLY A 293 -4.24 0.13 -12.42
CA GLY A 293 -5.07 0.90 -11.50
C GLY A 293 -5.23 2.33 -12.01
N SER A 294 -6.39 2.94 -11.78
CA SER A 294 -6.61 4.34 -12.10
C SER A 294 -7.58 5.03 -11.15
N VAL A 295 -7.41 6.35 -11.00
CA VAL A 295 -8.22 7.24 -10.15
C VAL A 295 -8.63 8.47 -10.96
N TYR A 296 -9.90 8.84 -10.89
CA TYR A 296 -10.47 9.91 -11.72
C TYR A 296 -11.78 10.48 -11.14
N PRO A 297 -12.29 11.63 -11.63
CA PRO A 297 -13.58 12.17 -11.21
C PRO A 297 -14.76 11.21 -11.47
N ALA A 298 -15.72 11.14 -10.54
CA ALA A 298 -16.82 10.16 -10.59
C ALA A 298 -17.68 10.25 -11.87
N GLU A 299 -17.81 11.43 -12.46
CA GLU A 299 -18.53 11.66 -13.71
C GLU A 299 -17.93 10.91 -14.92
N ARG A 300 -16.68 10.45 -14.81
CA ARG A 300 -15.97 9.75 -15.89
C ARG A 300 -16.03 8.22 -15.79
N VAL A 301 -16.73 7.66 -14.81
CA VAL A 301 -16.85 6.19 -14.62
C VAL A 301 -17.26 5.49 -15.92
N ASN A 302 -18.31 5.96 -16.59
CA ASN A 302 -18.79 5.29 -17.80
C ASN A 302 -17.76 5.30 -18.95
N GLU A 303 -17.04 6.41 -19.11
CA GLU A 303 -15.99 6.56 -20.13
C GLU A 303 -14.85 5.57 -19.89
N VAL A 304 -14.35 5.50 -18.66
CA VAL A 304 -13.22 4.64 -18.27
C VAL A 304 -13.59 3.18 -18.30
N VAL A 305 -14.72 2.81 -17.68
CA VAL A 305 -15.13 1.42 -17.57
C VAL A 305 -15.49 0.87 -18.95
N SER A 306 -16.10 1.65 -19.85
CA SER A 306 -16.36 1.19 -21.23
C SER A 306 -15.07 0.89 -21.99
N LEU A 307 -14.05 1.75 -21.85
CA LEU A 307 -12.73 1.50 -22.45
C LEU A 307 -12.14 0.19 -21.93
N LEU A 308 -12.09 0.00 -20.61
CA LEU A 308 -11.49 -1.20 -20.01
C LEU A 308 -12.30 -2.46 -20.31
N ALA A 309 -13.63 -2.40 -20.19
CA ALA A 309 -14.53 -3.52 -20.44
C ALA A 309 -14.46 -4.02 -21.89
N SER A 310 -14.29 -3.12 -22.86
CA SER A 310 -14.13 -3.51 -24.28
C SER A 310 -12.89 -4.38 -24.52
N HIS A 311 -11.80 -4.15 -23.76
CA HIS A 311 -10.54 -4.90 -23.91
C HIS A 311 -10.58 -6.28 -23.25
N ILE A 312 -11.58 -6.53 -22.39
CA ILE A 312 -11.85 -7.85 -21.80
C ILE A 312 -13.14 -8.48 -22.35
N GLY A 313 -13.73 -7.90 -23.40
CA GLY A 313 -14.93 -8.42 -24.05
C GLY A 313 -16.22 -8.32 -23.22
N MET A 314 -16.28 -7.42 -22.24
CA MET A 314 -17.39 -7.24 -21.30
C MET A 314 -18.18 -5.92 -21.49
N GLU A 315 -18.01 -5.24 -22.63
CA GLU A 315 -18.67 -3.95 -22.89
C GLU A 315 -20.21 -4.03 -22.87
N ASP A 316 -20.79 -5.11 -23.41
CA ASP A 316 -22.25 -5.29 -23.45
C ASP A 316 -22.84 -5.53 -22.06
N GLU A 317 -22.08 -6.15 -21.17
CA GLU A 317 -22.46 -6.48 -19.80
C GLU A 317 -22.42 -5.23 -18.95
N TRP A 318 -21.42 -4.37 -19.14
CA TRP A 318 -21.37 -3.05 -18.54
C TRP A 318 -22.55 -2.17 -18.97
N LYS A 319 -22.86 -2.13 -20.28
CA LYS A 319 -23.96 -1.30 -20.81
C LYS A 319 -25.37 -1.71 -20.36
N LYS A 320 -25.56 -2.93 -19.83
CA LYS A 320 -26.85 -3.38 -19.31
C LYS A 320 -27.15 -2.81 -17.91
N GLU A 321 -26.12 -2.32 -17.21
CA GLU A 321 -26.20 -1.84 -15.83
C GLU A 321 -26.12 -0.31 -15.69
N GLY A 322 -25.71 0.40 -16.75
CA GLY A 322 -25.59 1.86 -16.80
C GLY A 322 -26.80 2.56 -17.40
#